data_AF-A0A9P4UX66-F1
#
_entry.id   AF-A0A9P4UX66-F1
#
_cell.length_a   1.000
_cell.length_b   1.000
_cell.length_c   1.000
_cell.angle_alpha   90.00
_cell.angle_beta   90.00
_cell.angle_gamma   90.00
#
_symmetry.space_group_name_H-M   'P 1'
#
loop_
_entity.id
_entity.type
_entity.pdbx_description
1 polymer ?
#
loop_
_entity_poly.entity_id
_entity_poly.type
_entity_poly.pdbx_seq_one_letter_code
_entity_poly.pdbx_strand_id
1 'polypeptide(L)' 'ICGTCSRSFARLEHLKRHERSHTKQKPFECPHCTRCFARRDLLLRHQQKLH' A
#
# COMPACT_ATOMS: atom_id res chain seq x y z
N ILE A 1 6.18 15.90 -5.94
CA ILE A 1 7.30 15.60 -5.01
C ILE A 1 6.68 15.17 -3.69
N CYS A 2 7.25 14.19 -2.97
CA CYS A 2 6.76 13.79 -1.66
C CYS A 2 7.21 14.78 -0.58
N GLY A 3 6.25 15.26 0.22
CA GLY A 3 6.54 16.23 1.29
C GLY A 3 7.39 15.66 2.44
N THR A 4 7.48 14.33 2.60
CA THR A 4 8.19 13.69 3.71
C THR A 4 9.63 13.29 3.38
N CYS A 5 9.92 12.92 2.13
CA CYS A 5 11.25 12.41 1.73
C CYS A 5 11.76 12.94 0.40
N SER A 6 11.12 13.99 -0.14
CA SER A 6 11.53 14.71 -1.36
C SER A 6 11.69 13.86 -2.62
N ARG A 7 11.20 12.62 -2.63
CA ARG A 7 11.14 11.80 -3.85
C ARG A 7 10.18 12.40 -4.87
N SER A 8 10.62 12.47 -6.12
CA SER A 8 9.79 12.88 -7.26
C SER A 8 9.11 11.66 -7.90
N PHE A 9 7.90 11.87 -8.41
CA PHE A 9 7.12 10.85 -9.11
C PHE A 9 6.48 11.52 -10.32
N ALA A 10 6.52 10.83 -11.47
CA ALA A 10 5.95 11.34 -12.72
C ALA A 10 4.41 11.35 -12.74
N ARG A 11 3.75 10.59 -11.85
CA ARG A 11 2.29 10.50 -11.77
C ARG A 11 1.80 10.77 -10.36
N LEU A 12 0.73 11.55 -10.22
CA LEU A 12 0.12 11.89 -8.93
C LEU A 12 -0.34 10.63 -8.16
N GLU A 13 -0.91 9.65 -8.86
CA GLU A 13 -1.33 8.38 -8.25
C GLU A 13 -0.16 7.60 -7.62
N HIS A 14 1.03 7.67 -8.24
CA HIS A 14 2.23 7.05 -7.68
C HIS A 14 2.73 7.80 -6.44
N LEU A 15 2.64 9.13 -6.45
CA LEU A 15 2.96 9.97 -5.30
C LEU A 15 2.02 9.67 -4.12
N LYS A 16 0.71 9.73 -4.30
CA LYS A 16 -0.29 9.41 -3.26
C LYS A 16 -0.11 8.00 -2.69
N ARG A 17 0.21 7.05 -3.57
CA ARG A 17 0.50 5.67 -3.18
C ARG A 17 1.80 5.53 -2.40
N HIS A 18 2.80 6.35 -2.71
CA HIS A 18 4.04 6.42 -1.95
C HIS A 18 3.84 7.09 -0.59
N GLU A 19 3.01 8.12 -0.48
CA GLU A 19 2.74 8.78 0.81
C GLU A 19 2.15 7.81 1.85
N ARG A 20 1.36 6.83 1.41
CA ARG A 20 0.89 5.72 2.26
C ARG A 20 2.01 4.86 2.87
N SER A 21 3.22 4.84 2.30
CA SER A 21 4.34 4.15 2.93
C SER A 21 4.88 4.87 4.17
N HIS A 22 4.66 6.18 4.27
CA HIS A 22 5.09 6.97 5.43
C HIS A 22 4.12 6.81 6.61
N THR A 23 2.84 6.61 6.35
CA THR A 23 1.82 6.57 7.41
C THR A 23 1.76 5.24 8.17
N LYS A 24 2.52 4.21 7.79
CA LYS A 24 2.46 2.81 8.31
C LYS A 24 1.04 2.19 8.33
N GLN A 25 0.04 2.88 7.80
CA GLN A 25 -1.34 2.42 7.79
C GLN A 25 -1.49 1.31 6.76
N LYS A 26 -2.07 0.19 7.21
CA LYS A 26 -2.39 -0.97 6.39
C LYS A 26 -3.89 -1.22 6.48
N PRO A 27 -4.73 -0.41 5.81
CA PRO A 27 -6.17 -0.48 5.98
C PRO A 27 -6.80 -1.74 5.37
N PHE A 28 -6.04 -2.53 4.61
CA PHE A 28 -6.54 -3.74 3.96
C PHE A 28 -6.13 -4.97 4.75
N GLU A 29 -7.03 -5.47 5.59
CA GLU A 29 -6.83 -6.72 6.33
C GLU A 29 -7.31 -7.92 5.51
N CYS A 30 -6.61 -9.05 5.64
CA CYS A 30 -7.01 -10.30 5.03
C CYS A 30 -8.15 -10.95 5.85
N PRO A 31 -9.27 -11.36 5.24
CA PRO A 31 -10.37 -11.98 5.99
C PRO A 31 -10.06 -13.40 6.50
N HIS A 32 -9.00 -14.03 5.98
CA HIS A 32 -8.62 -15.40 6.34
C HIS A 32 -7.40 -15.45 7.28
N CYS A 33 -6.69 -14.34 7.49
CA CYS A 33 -5.53 -14.28 8.39
C CYS A 33 -5.27 -12.85 8.89
N THR A 34 -4.46 -12.67 9.93
CA THR A 34 -4.20 -11.36 10.55
C THR A 34 -3.23 -10.45 9.77
N ARG A 35 -2.96 -10.75 8.50
CA ARG A 35 -2.05 -9.93 7.68
C ARG A 35 -2.76 -8.71 7.12
N CYS A 36 -2.24 -7.54 7.45
CA CYS A 36 -2.64 -6.27 6.85
C CYS A 36 -1.72 -5.86 5.70
N PHE A 37 -2.28 -5.17 4.70
CA PHE A 37 -1.61 -4.66 3.52
C PHE A 37 -1.86 -3.16 3.35
N ALA A 38 -0.88 -2.45 2.81
CA ALA A 38 -1.00 -1.02 2.51
C ALA A 38 -1.86 -0.74 1.27
N ARG A 39 -2.14 -1.77 0.47
CA ARG A 39 -2.86 -1.64 -0.81
C ARG A 39 -3.71 -2.88 -1.11
N ARG A 40 -4.82 -2.67 -1.82
CA ARG A 40 -5.77 -3.72 -2.20
C ARG A 40 -5.18 -4.75 -3.17
N ASP A 41 -4.36 -4.31 -4.14
CA ASP A 41 -3.69 -5.21 -5.09
C ASP A 41 -2.75 -6.21 -4.39
N LEU A 42 -2.07 -5.77 -3.33
CA LEU A 42 -1.23 -6.63 -2.50
C LEU A 42 -2.06 -7.65 -1.70
N LEU A 43 -3.19 -7.22 -1.12
CA LEU A 43 -4.12 -8.11 -0.45
C LEU A 43 -4.68 -9.17 -1.41
N LEU A 44 -5.18 -8.76 -2.58
CA LEU A 44 -5.75 -9.67 -3.59
C LEU A 44 -4.72 -10.70 -4.06
N ARG A 45 -3.49 -10.25 -4.34
CA ARG A 45 -2.39 -11.16 -4.69
C ARG A 45 -2.05 -12.10 -3.54
N HIS A 46 -2.06 -11.62 -2.30
CA HIS A 46 -1.85 -12.45 -1.13
C HIS A 46 -2.93 -13.52 -1.01
N GLN A 47 -4.20 -13.13 -1.12
CA GLN A 47 -5.33 -14.07 -1.08
C GLN A 47 -5.17 -15.12 -2.16
N GLN A 48 -5.05 -14.74 -3.44
CA GLN A 48 -4.95 -15.69 -4.56
C GLN A 48 -3.80 -16.71 -4.45
N LYS A 49 -2.68 -16.32 -3.82
CA LYS A 49 -1.48 -17.17 -3.75
C LYS A 49 -1.41 -18.03 -2.50
N LEU A 50 -2.09 -17.64 -1.43
CA LEU A 50 -1.95 -18.27 -0.11
C LEU A 50 -3.25 -18.90 0.38
N HIS A 51 -4.40 -18.55 -0.21
CA HIS A 51 -5.73 -19.10 0.05
C HIS A 51 -6.41 -19.45 -1.28
#